data_AF-A0A6P0H9G4-F1
#
_entry.id   AF-A0A6P0H9G4-F1
#
_cell.length_a   1.000
_cell.length_b   1.000
_cell.length_c   1.000
_cell.angle_alpha   90.00
_cell.angle_beta   90.00
_cell.angle_gamma   90.00
#
_symmetry.space_group_name_H-M   'P 1'
#
loop_
_entity.id
_entity.type
_entity.pdbx_description
1 polymer ?
#
loop_
_entity_poly.entity_id
_entity_poly.type
_entity_poly.pdbx_seq_one_letter_code
_entity_poly.pdbx_strand_id
1 'polypeptide(L)'
;MLGDRRGRQPHGLPWSRRKMRTLLTGAGVAVAVLAAGLVLAVLHAVRPASGPTGSDRAGGAVGSGAAPATEATDRTSPEDSLAARPMPEVPESASHPAPVSNLDPGAPILLPPATRTGPVGVPTGFPRTPEGALAQLVAIDQIALESGSLAGARAVIRAWAMPGGPTTTSWSGVRAVERLLDGAGLSGGGSTHFAVVLTPLMGLIKGSVGPDFVVPCVDFEIDVTLQRTARGAVADCQRMVWQTDRWLIGPGAEPFTPPSVWPGTDVAFSVGYRDLRHE
;
A
#
# COMPACT_ATOMS: atom_id res chain seq x y z
N MET A 1 -19.41 -72.41 21.35
CA MET A 1 -19.98 -71.05 21.19
C MET A 1 -18.84 -70.05 21.27
N LEU A 2 -18.76 -69.15 20.27
CA LEU A 2 -17.90 -67.96 20.12
C LEU A 2 -16.37 -68.19 20.09
N GLY A 3 -15.57 -67.57 19.22
CA GLY A 3 -15.85 -66.48 18.28
C GLY A 3 -14.58 -65.64 18.11
N ASP A 4 -14.07 -65.64 16.89
CA ASP A 4 -12.87 -65.02 16.31
C ASP A 4 -12.58 -63.54 16.68
N ARG A 5 -11.28 -63.18 16.80
CA ARG A 5 -10.77 -61.82 16.60
C ARG A 5 -9.35 -61.83 15.99
N ARG A 6 -9.29 -61.93 14.65
CA ARG A 6 -8.14 -61.47 13.85
C ARG A 6 -8.22 -59.97 13.57
N GLY A 7 -7.06 -59.32 13.64
CA GLY A 7 -6.89 -57.87 13.50
C GLY A 7 -6.92 -57.32 12.07
N ARG A 8 -6.73 -56.00 11.98
CA ARG A 8 -6.35 -55.34 10.72
C ARG A 8 -5.53 -54.08 10.98
N GLN A 9 -4.25 -54.13 10.61
CA GLN A 9 -3.41 -52.95 10.37
C GLN A 9 -3.80 -52.32 9.01
N PRO A 10 -3.83 -50.98 8.88
CA PRO A 10 -4.09 -50.31 7.61
C PRO A 10 -2.82 -50.28 6.75
N HIS A 11 -2.85 -51.01 5.62
CA HIS A 11 -1.82 -50.90 4.58
C HIS A 11 -2.03 -49.62 3.76
N GLY A 12 -1.05 -48.72 3.78
CA GLY A 12 -0.97 -47.58 2.86
C GLY A 12 -0.85 -48.06 1.41
N LEU A 13 -1.67 -47.48 0.52
CA LEU A 13 -1.68 -47.83 -0.90
C LEU A 13 -0.33 -47.44 -1.56
N PRO A 14 0.33 -48.35 -2.29
CA PRO A 14 1.58 -48.04 -2.98
C PRO A 14 1.33 -47.08 -4.15
N TRP A 15 2.12 -46.01 -4.21
CA TRP A 15 2.01 -44.96 -5.22
C TRP A 15 2.25 -45.53 -6.62
N SER A 16 1.34 -45.28 -7.56
CA SER A 16 1.45 -45.87 -8.91
C SER A 16 2.69 -45.32 -9.61
N ARG A 17 3.49 -46.21 -10.22
CA ARG A 17 4.69 -45.85 -10.99
C ARG A 17 4.43 -44.78 -12.06
N ARG A 18 3.18 -44.68 -12.54
CA ARG A 18 2.72 -43.66 -13.49
C ARG A 18 2.67 -42.26 -12.87
N LYS A 19 2.17 -42.13 -11.64
CA LYS A 19 2.13 -40.85 -10.89
C LYS A 19 3.53 -40.35 -10.51
N MET A 20 4.42 -41.26 -10.13
CA MET A 20 5.81 -40.91 -9.83
C MET A 20 6.57 -40.45 -11.08
N ARG A 21 6.35 -41.10 -12.24
CA ARG A 21 6.95 -40.67 -13.51
C ARG A 21 6.45 -39.30 -13.95
N THR A 22 5.15 -39.00 -13.83
CA THR A 22 4.60 -37.69 -14.19
C THR A 22 5.16 -36.55 -13.32
N LEU A 23 5.36 -36.80 -12.02
CA LEU A 23 5.97 -35.81 -11.12
C LEU A 23 7.44 -35.55 -11.46
N LEU A 24 8.22 -36.61 -11.72
CA LEU A 24 9.63 -36.47 -12.10
C LEU A 24 9.81 -35.76 -13.45
N THR A 25 8.95 -36.04 -14.44
CA THR A 25 8.98 -35.31 -15.71
C THR A 25 8.61 -33.84 -15.54
N GLY A 26 7.61 -33.52 -14.71
CA GLY A 26 7.24 -32.13 -14.43
C GLY A 26 8.36 -31.35 -13.72
N ALA A 27 8.98 -31.95 -12.70
CA ALA A 27 10.10 -31.36 -11.99
C ALA A 27 11.32 -31.14 -12.92
N GLY A 28 11.62 -32.10 -13.80
CA GLY A 28 12.71 -31.98 -14.77
C GLY A 28 12.51 -30.84 -15.77
N VAL A 29 11.28 -30.67 -16.28
CA VAL A 29 10.95 -29.56 -17.18
C VAL A 29 11.06 -28.21 -16.46
N ALA A 30 10.58 -28.11 -15.22
CA ALA A 30 10.69 -26.87 -14.44
C ALA A 30 12.15 -26.46 -14.21
N VAL A 31 13.02 -27.41 -13.84
CA VAL A 31 14.46 -27.17 -13.67
C VAL A 31 15.12 -26.74 -14.98
N ALA A 32 14.76 -27.37 -16.11
CA ALA A 32 15.30 -27.01 -17.42
C ALA A 32 14.90 -25.58 -17.84
N VAL A 33 13.65 -25.17 -17.59
CA VAL A 33 13.17 -23.80 -17.88
C VAL A 33 13.90 -22.78 -17.02
N LEU A 34 14.08 -23.06 -15.72
CA LEU A 34 14.82 -22.18 -14.81
C LEU A 34 16.29 -22.04 -15.22
N ALA A 35 16.94 -23.14 -15.61
CA ALA A 35 18.32 -23.13 -16.09
C ALA A 35 18.44 -22.35 -17.42
N ALA A 36 17.50 -22.51 -18.35
CA ALA A 36 17.48 -21.75 -19.59
C ALA A 36 17.29 -20.25 -19.36
N GLY A 37 16.38 -19.88 -18.44
CA GLY A 37 16.18 -18.48 -18.03
C GLY A 37 17.43 -17.87 -17.38
N LEU A 38 18.10 -18.63 -16.51
CA LEU A 38 19.35 -18.19 -15.87
C LEU A 38 20.47 -17.98 -16.89
N VAL A 39 20.63 -18.91 -17.84
CA VAL A 39 21.63 -18.78 -18.92
C VAL A 39 21.33 -17.55 -19.80
N LEU A 40 20.07 -17.31 -20.15
CA LEU A 40 19.66 -16.12 -20.90
C LEU A 40 19.95 -14.83 -20.13
N ALA A 41 19.64 -14.79 -18.83
CA ALA A 41 19.92 -13.62 -17.98
C ALA A 41 21.41 -13.31 -17.91
N VAL A 42 22.27 -14.32 -17.73
CA VAL A 42 23.73 -14.15 -17.72
C VAL A 42 24.24 -13.70 -19.08
N LEU A 43 23.74 -14.26 -20.19
CA LEU A 43 24.12 -13.83 -21.54
C LEU A 43 23.71 -12.38 -21.83
N HIS A 44 22.60 -11.90 -21.29
CA HIS A 44 22.17 -10.50 -21.44
C HIS A 44 22.91 -9.53 -20.50
N ALA A 45 23.37 -9.99 -19.35
CA ALA A 45 24.17 -9.19 -18.42
C ALA A 45 25.63 -8.99 -18.89
N VAL A 46 26.18 -9.97 -19.61
CA VAL A 46 27.59 -9.97 -20.04
C VAL A 46 27.77 -9.44 -21.47
N ARG A 47 26.70 -9.34 -22.26
CA ARG A 47 26.77 -8.74 -23.60
C ARG A 47 26.57 -7.22 -23.49
N PRO A 48 27.59 -6.38 -23.73
CA PRO A 48 27.35 -4.97 -23.98
C PRO A 48 26.41 -4.84 -25.18
N ALA A 49 25.42 -3.95 -25.09
CA ALA A 49 24.46 -3.70 -26.14
C ALA A 49 25.17 -3.19 -27.39
N SER A 50 25.45 -4.07 -28.34
CA SER A 50 25.79 -3.69 -29.70
C SER A 50 24.52 -3.14 -30.37
N GLY A 51 24.36 -1.82 -30.32
CA GLY A 51 23.34 -1.12 -31.08
C GLY A 51 23.53 -1.31 -32.60
N PRO A 52 22.46 -1.16 -33.41
CA PRO A 52 22.49 -1.49 -34.82
C PRO A 52 23.45 -0.59 -35.59
N THR A 53 24.31 -1.20 -36.39
CA THR A 53 25.06 -0.57 -37.48
C THR A 53 24.09 0.08 -38.46
N GLY A 54 23.96 1.40 -38.38
CA GLY A 54 23.46 2.25 -39.45
C GLY A 54 24.63 2.94 -40.13
N SER A 55 25.19 2.31 -41.16
CA SER A 55 26.05 2.98 -42.13
C SER A 55 25.18 3.85 -43.04
N ASP A 56 25.38 5.18 -43.04
CA ASP A 56 25.84 5.86 -44.26
C ASP A 56 26.02 7.38 -44.12
N ARG A 57 27.16 7.80 -44.69
CA ARG A 57 27.51 9.09 -45.31
C ARG A 57 27.90 10.29 -44.44
N ALA A 58 29.21 10.53 -44.50
CA ALA A 58 29.86 11.81 -44.32
C ALA A 58 29.32 12.88 -45.29
N GLY A 59 29.14 14.08 -44.76
CA GLY A 59 28.92 15.33 -45.48
C GLY A 59 28.94 16.47 -44.47
N GLY A 60 30.09 17.12 -44.31
CA GLY A 60 30.34 18.09 -43.25
C GLY A 60 29.55 19.39 -43.36
N ALA A 61 29.27 20.02 -42.22
CA ALA A 61 29.16 21.46 -42.07
C ALA A 61 29.15 21.84 -40.57
N VAL A 62 30.20 22.55 -40.17
CA VAL A 62 30.30 23.64 -39.19
C VAL A 62 29.10 23.89 -38.25
N GLY A 63 29.32 23.82 -36.95
CA GLY A 63 28.37 24.25 -35.92
C GLY A 63 28.88 24.05 -34.51
N SER A 64 29.84 24.87 -34.08
CA SER A 64 30.28 24.95 -32.68
C SER A 64 29.12 25.48 -31.83
N GLY A 65 28.65 24.64 -30.91
CA GLY A 65 27.58 24.93 -29.97
C GLY A 65 27.45 23.75 -29.03
N ALA A 66 28.37 23.63 -28.09
CA ALA A 66 28.30 22.65 -27.01
C ALA A 66 27.07 22.93 -26.15
N ALA A 67 25.94 22.33 -26.51
CA ALA A 67 24.86 22.10 -25.58
C ALA A 67 25.38 21.13 -24.52
N PRO A 68 25.23 21.41 -23.21
CA PRO A 68 25.44 20.36 -22.23
C PRO A 68 24.36 19.32 -22.50
N ALA A 69 24.78 18.17 -23.04
CA ALA A 69 24.07 16.93 -22.82
C ALA A 69 24.04 16.76 -21.30
N THR A 70 22.99 17.28 -20.68
CA THR A 70 22.70 16.99 -19.30
C THR A 70 22.34 15.52 -19.34
N GLU A 71 23.31 14.68 -19.00
CA GLU A 71 23.06 13.33 -18.52
C GLU A 71 21.86 13.46 -17.59
N ALA A 72 20.71 12.96 -18.05
CA ALA A 72 19.54 12.78 -17.21
C ALA A 72 19.91 11.69 -16.20
N THR A 73 20.75 12.07 -15.24
CA THR A 73 20.80 11.41 -13.95
C THR A 73 19.37 11.48 -13.44
N ASP A 74 18.82 10.30 -13.25
CA ASP A 74 17.54 9.99 -12.64
C ASP A 74 17.50 10.58 -11.22
N ARG A 75 17.47 11.90 -11.12
CA ARG A 75 17.47 12.63 -9.85
C ARG A 75 16.04 12.56 -9.32
N THR A 76 15.76 11.48 -8.61
CA THR A 76 14.58 11.34 -7.77
C THR A 76 14.44 12.60 -6.90
N SER A 77 13.29 13.26 -6.96
CA SER A 77 13.05 14.45 -6.13
C SER A 77 13.18 14.10 -4.64
N PRO A 78 13.51 15.05 -3.75
CA PRO A 78 13.49 14.81 -2.31
C PRO A 78 12.14 14.26 -1.81
N GLU A 79 11.03 14.72 -2.41
CA GLU A 79 9.67 14.28 -2.15
C GLU A 79 9.46 12.81 -2.54
N ASP A 80 9.92 12.42 -3.73
CA ASP A 80 9.87 11.03 -4.21
C ASP A 80 10.76 10.12 -3.36
N SER A 81 11.95 10.59 -3.00
CA SER A 81 12.85 9.87 -2.10
C SER A 81 12.20 9.64 -0.75
N LEU A 82 11.57 10.68 -0.16
CA LEU A 82 10.85 10.61 1.11
C LEU A 82 9.67 9.62 1.04
N ALA A 83 8.84 9.72 0.00
CA ALA A 83 7.68 8.85 -0.18
C ALA A 83 8.09 7.38 -0.36
N ALA A 84 9.13 7.12 -1.15
CA ALA A 84 9.62 5.79 -1.48
C ALA A 84 10.45 5.12 -0.36
N ARG A 85 10.79 5.82 0.73
CA ARG A 85 11.55 5.20 1.84
C ARG A 85 10.83 3.94 2.35
N PRO A 86 11.49 2.79 2.44
CA PRO A 86 10.86 1.57 2.95
C PRO A 86 10.30 1.75 4.36
N MET A 87 9.25 1.00 4.68
CA MET A 87 8.70 0.90 6.03
C MET A 87 8.89 -0.53 6.56
N PRO A 88 8.88 -0.74 7.89
CA PRO A 88 9.00 -2.08 8.46
C PRO A 88 7.95 -3.03 7.91
N GLU A 89 8.36 -4.25 7.58
CA GLU A 89 7.43 -5.33 7.21
C GLU A 89 7.00 -6.09 8.46
N VAL A 90 5.72 -6.44 8.53
CA VAL A 90 5.12 -7.21 9.63
C VAL A 90 4.28 -8.35 9.04
N PRO A 91 4.11 -9.47 9.76
CA PRO A 91 3.18 -10.51 9.32
C PRO A 91 1.75 -9.98 9.31
N GLU A 92 0.90 -10.50 8.41
CA GLU A 92 -0.53 -10.14 8.32
C GLU A 92 -1.25 -10.24 9.67
N SER A 93 -0.90 -11.25 10.48
CA SER A 93 -1.47 -11.45 11.81
C SER A 93 -1.26 -10.29 12.77
N ALA A 94 -0.31 -9.38 12.49
CA ALA A 94 -0.10 -8.17 13.28
C ALA A 94 -1.29 -7.20 13.18
N SER A 95 -2.08 -7.28 12.11
CA SER A 95 -3.29 -6.47 11.92
C SER A 95 -4.51 -6.99 12.70
N HIS A 96 -4.41 -8.15 13.36
CA HIS A 96 -5.52 -8.74 14.10
C HIS A 96 -5.56 -8.25 15.56
N PRO A 97 -6.73 -8.27 16.21
CA PRO A 97 -6.85 -7.98 17.64
C PRO A 97 -5.79 -8.70 18.49
N ALA A 98 -5.04 -7.93 19.28
CA ALA A 98 -3.93 -8.41 20.09
C ALA A 98 -3.88 -7.70 21.46
N PRO A 99 -3.18 -8.27 22.46
CA PRO A 99 -3.01 -7.64 23.76
C PRO A 99 -2.35 -6.27 23.65
N VAL A 100 -2.88 -5.29 24.39
CA VAL A 100 -2.28 -3.96 24.49
C VAL A 100 -0.94 -4.02 25.22
N SER A 101 -0.03 -3.15 24.80
CA SER A 101 1.27 -2.95 25.41
C SER A 101 1.15 -2.25 26.77
N ASN A 102 2.12 -2.51 27.64
CA ASN A 102 2.34 -1.76 28.88
C ASN A 102 3.53 -0.78 28.78
N LEU A 103 4.12 -0.63 27.58
CA LEU A 103 5.16 0.35 27.31
C LEU A 103 4.55 1.76 27.29
N ASP A 104 5.34 2.76 27.70
CA ASP A 104 4.99 4.16 27.50
C ASP A 104 5.26 4.53 26.02
N PRO A 105 4.23 4.82 25.21
CA PRO A 105 4.40 5.18 23.80
C PRO A 105 4.99 6.59 23.60
N GLY A 106 5.22 7.34 24.69
CA GLY A 106 5.60 8.74 24.66
C GLY A 106 4.41 9.65 24.39
N ALA A 107 4.70 10.91 24.03
CA ALA A 107 3.64 11.88 23.77
C ALA A 107 2.77 11.44 22.57
N PRO A 108 1.45 11.64 22.60
CA PRO A 108 0.59 11.42 21.44
C PRO A 108 0.87 12.46 20.34
N ILE A 109 0.40 12.18 19.12
CA ILE A 109 0.24 13.19 18.07
C ILE A 109 -1.16 13.79 18.23
N LEU A 110 -1.22 15.12 18.34
CA LEU A 110 -2.47 15.84 18.47
C LEU A 110 -3.00 16.17 17.07
N LEU A 111 -4.23 15.73 16.78
CA LEU A 111 -4.93 16.03 15.54
C LEU A 111 -5.71 17.34 15.72
N PRO A 112 -5.34 18.40 14.97
CA PRO A 112 -6.07 19.66 15.04
C PRO A 112 -7.51 19.48 14.55
N PRO A 113 -8.48 20.24 15.07
CA PRO A 113 -9.87 20.16 14.63
C PRO A 113 -10.01 20.73 13.21
N ALA A 114 -10.97 20.18 12.46
CA ALA A 114 -11.38 20.75 11.19
C ALA A 114 -12.07 22.10 11.41
N THR A 115 -11.85 23.05 10.51
CA THR A 115 -12.48 24.39 10.57
C THR A 115 -13.57 24.57 9.52
N ARG A 116 -13.61 23.69 8.51
CA ARG A 116 -14.53 23.77 7.37
C ARG A 116 -14.89 22.36 6.86
N THR A 117 -15.93 22.28 6.04
CA THR A 117 -16.25 21.09 5.23
C THR A 117 -15.86 21.36 3.78
N GLY A 118 -15.06 20.48 3.21
CA GLY A 118 -14.59 20.55 1.83
C GLY A 118 -15.49 19.78 0.84
N PRO A 119 -15.02 19.65 -0.42
CA PRO A 119 -15.72 18.87 -1.44
C PRO A 119 -16.05 17.45 -0.96
N VAL A 120 -17.19 16.94 -1.41
CA VAL A 120 -17.74 15.62 -1.06
C VAL A 120 -17.85 15.34 0.46
N GLY A 121 -17.94 16.39 1.27
CA GLY A 121 -18.20 16.28 2.71
C GLY A 121 -16.97 16.05 3.59
N VAL A 122 -15.77 15.99 3.01
CA VAL A 122 -14.52 15.76 3.76
C VAL A 122 -14.21 16.96 4.69
N PRO A 123 -14.08 16.75 6.01
CA PRO A 123 -13.59 17.76 6.93
C PRO A 123 -12.23 18.32 6.48
N THR A 124 -12.04 19.65 6.59
CA THR A 124 -10.84 20.33 6.09
C THR A 124 -10.57 21.65 6.82
N GLY A 125 -9.61 22.43 6.32
CA GLY A 125 -9.15 23.67 6.92
C GLY A 125 -8.21 23.44 8.11
N PHE A 126 -7.56 22.28 8.14
CA PHE A 126 -6.47 21.97 9.06
C PHE A 126 -5.27 22.90 8.81
N PRO A 127 -4.47 23.22 9.84
CA PRO A 127 -3.32 24.11 9.71
C PRO A 127 -2.23 23.53 8.79
N ARG A 128 -1.38 24.40 8.24
CA ARG A 128 -0.19 24.04 7.44
C ARG A 128 0.93 23.51 8.34
N THR A 129 0.69 22.35 8.94
CA THR A 129 1.60 21.61 9.81
C THR A 129 1.56 20.12 9.46
N PRO A 130 2.58 19.33 9.83
CA PRO A 130 2.54 17.88 9.66
C PRO A 130 1.31 17.21 10.30
N GLU A 131 0.92 17.68 11.48
CA GLU A 131 -0.27 17.22 12.19
C GLU A 131 -1.55 17.57 11.42
N GLY A 132 -1.63 18.75 10.80
CA GLY A 132 -2.74 19.12 9.94
C GLY A 132 -2.79 18.30 8.64
N ALA A 133 -1.64 17.90 8.09
CA ALA A 133 -1.57 17.00 6.95
C ALA A 133 -2.09 15.60 7.30
N LEU A 134 -1.70 15.08 8.48
CA LEU A 134 -2.21 13.81 9.00
C LEU A 134 -3.72 13.87 9.27
N ALA A 135 -4.21 14.93 9.90
CA ALA A 135 -5.65 15.11 10.14
C ALA A 135 -6.45 15.20 8.83
N GLN A 136 -5.89 15.83 7.78
CA GLN A 136 -6.52 15.82 6.47
C GLN A 136 -6.54 14.43 5.83
N LEU A 137 -5.47 13.65 5.95
CA LEU A 137 -5.43 12.26 5.46
C LEU A 137 -6.50 11.41 6.16
N VAL A 138 -6.57 11.48 7.49
CA VAL A 138 -7.61 10.81 8.30
C VAL A 138 -9.00 11.11 7.76
N ALA A 139 -9.31 12.39 7.53
CA ALA A 139 -10.60 12.83 7.03
C ALA A 139 -10.91 12.34 5.60
N ILE A 140 -9.90 12.26 4.73
CA ILE A 140 -10.05 11.72 3.36
C ILE A 140 -10.38 10.22 3.42
N ASP A 141 -9.63 9.46 4.20
CA ASP A 141 -9.77 8.00 4.30
C ASP A 141 -11.11 7.61 4.91
N GLN A 142 -11.52 8.28 6.00
CA GLN A 142 -12.82 8.06 6.63
C GLN A 142 -13.96 8.26 5.62
N ILE A 143 -14.05 9.41 4.96
CA ILE A 143 -15.14 9.64 4.00
C ILE A 143 -15.08 8.69 2.79
N ALA A 144 -13.89 8.28 2.35
CA ALA A 144 -13.75 7.37 1.23
C ALA A 144 -14.14 5.93 1.56
N LEU A 145 -13.66 5.39 2.68
CA LEU A 145 -13.88 3.98 3.04
C LEU A 145 -15.25 3.78 3.69
N GLU A 146 -15.67 4.71 4.56
CA GLU A 146 -16.99 4.66 5.21
C GLU A 146 -18.15 4.89 4.23
N SER A 147 -17.86 5.36 3.01
CA SER A 147 -18.88 5.39 1.94
C SER A 147 -19.36 4.01 1.51
N GLY A 148 -18.63 2.94 1.87
CA GLY A 148 -19.02 1.55 1.61
C GLY A 148 -19.27 1.21 0.14
N SER A 149 -18.68 1.97 -0.80
CA SER A 149 -18.98 1.86 -2.22
C SER A 149 -17.83 2.40 -3.09
N LEU A 150 -17.61 1.79 -4.25
CA LEU A 150 -16.58 2.28 -5.19
C LEU A 150 -16.89 3.68 -5.72
N ALA A 151 -18.17 4.03 -5.84
CA ALA A 151 -18.57 5.35 -6.30
C ALA A 151 -18.16 6.46 -5.32
N GLY A 152 -18.34 6.24 -4.01
CA GLY A 152 -17.95 7.20 -2.98
C GLY A 152 -16.44 7.37 -2.88
N ALA A 153 -15.68 6.28 -2.77
CA ALA A 153 -14.22 6.34 -2.77
C ALA A 153 -13.64 7.05 -4.01
N ARG A 154 -14.19 6.77 -5.20
CA ARG A 154 -13.79 7.45 -6.44
C ARG A 154 -14.17 8.92 -6.48
N ALA A 155 -15.27 9.32 -5.84
CA ALA A 155 -15.67 10.73 -5.72
C ALA A 155 -14.70 11.50 -4.82
N VAL A 156 -14.27 10.89 -3.71
CA VAL A 156 -13.26 11.47 -2.81
C VAL A 156 -11.95 11.69 -3.55
N ILE A 157 -11.35 10.66 -4.14
CA ILE A 157 -10.03 10.85 -4.76
C ILE A 157 -10.04 11.85 -5.93
N ARG A 158 -11.13 11.92 -6.71
CA ARG A 158 -11.26 12.95 -7.76
C ARG A 158 -11.23 14.38 -7.21
N ALA A 159 -11.77 14.58 -6.01
CA ALA A 159 -11.86 15.91 -5.41
C ALA A 159 -10.63 16.28 -4.57
N TRP A 160 -9.89 15.26 -4.10
CA TRP A 160 -8.81 15.42 -3.11
C TRP A 160 -7.40 15.09 -3.64
N ALA A 161 -7.27 14.55 -4.85
CA ALA A 161 -5.98 14.41 -5.53
C ALA A 161 -5.65 15.64 -6.38
N MET A 162 -4.38 16.05 -6.34
CA MET A 162 -3.81 17.02 -7.26
C MET A 162 -3.56 16.39 -8.65
N PRO A 163 -3.47 17.21 -9.71
CA PRO A 163 -3.01 16.73 -11.01
C PRO A 163 -1.67 15.99 -10.90
N GLY A 164 -1.58 14.80 -11.50
CA GLY A 164 -0.41 13.93 -11.41
C GLY A 164 -0.37 13.03 -10.16
N GLY A 165 -1.37 13.13 -9.28
CA GLY A 165 -1.55 12.25 -8.12
C GLY A 165 -2.33 10.96 -8.44
N PRO A 166 -2.70 10.18 -7.41
CA PRO A 166 -3.51 8.99 -7.57
C PRO A 166 -4.88 9.28 -8.18
N THR A 167 -5.39 8.30 -8.92
CA THR A 167 -6.64 8.40 -9.69
C THR A 167 -7.68 7.42 -9.15
N THR A 168 -8.86 7.43 -9.75
CA THR A 168 -9.97 6.51 -9.42
C THR A 168 -9.67 5.03 -9.66
N THR A 169 -8.56 4.70 -10.32
CA THR A 169 -8.11 3.33 -10.60
C THR A 169 -6.73 3.04 -10.04
N SER A 170 -5.96 4.06 -9.65
CA SER A 170 -4.60 3.89 -9.14
C SER A 170 -4.45 4.15 -7.65
N TRP A 171 -5.43 4.76 -6.98
CA TRP A 171 -5.37 5.03 -5.54
C TRP A 171 -5.61 3.77 -4.70
N SER A 172 -4.78 3.56 -3.68
CA SER A 172 -4.88 2.45 -2.74
C SER A 172 -6.20 2.43 -1.98
N GLY A 173 -6.77 3.59 -1.61
CA GLY A 173 -8.08 3.68 -0.96
C GLY A 173 -9.22 3.10 -1.78
N VAL A 174 -9.25 3.30 -3.12
CA VAL A 174 -10.25 2.64 -3.99
C VAL A 174 -10.06 1.13 -3.99
N ARG A 175 -8.82 0.66 -4.08
CA ARG A 175 -8.49 -0.77 -4.04
C ARG A 175 -8.85 -1.41 -2.68
N ALA A 176 -8.72 -0.66 -1.59
CA ALA A 176 -9.13 -1.12 -0.27
C ALA A 176 -10.65 -1.35 -0.22
N VAL A 177 -11.46 -0.39 -0.72
CA VAL A 177 -12.92 -0.53 -0.80
C VAL A 177 -13.32 -1.69 -1.72
N GLU A 178 -12.65 -1.86 -2.86
CA GLU A 178 -12.83 -3.02 -3.74
C GLU A 178 -12.66 -4.34 -2.99
N ARG A 179 -11.52 -4.52 -2.29
CA ARG A 179 -11.24 -5.73 -1.52
C ARG A 179 -12.25 -5.98 -0.40
N LEU A 180 -12.71 -4.93 0.28
CA LEU A 180 -13.73 -5.04 1.31
C LEU A 180 -15.07 -5.52 0.75
N LEU A 181 -15.49 -4.95 -0.38
CA LEU A 181 -16.74 -5.34 -1.05
C LEU A 181 -16.66 -6.76 -1.59
N ASP A 182 -15.56 -7.14 -2.24
CA ASP A 182 -15.32 -8.49 -2.72
C ASP A 182 -15.32 -9.50 -1.56
N GLY A 183 -14.63 -9.19 -0.46
CA GLY A 183 -14.61 -10.02 0.75
C GLY A 183 -15.98 -10.16 1.40
N ALA A 184 -16.86 -9.16 1.26
CA ALA A 184 -18.24 -9.18 1.71
C ALA A 184 -19.21 -9.82 0.69
N GLY A 185 -18.75 -10.19 -0.51
CA GLY A 185 -19.59 -10.72 -1.59
C GLY A 185 -20.56 -9.69 -2.17
N LEU A 186 -20.20 -8.40 -2.12
CA LEU A 186 -21.02 -7.28 -2.57
C LEU A 186 -20.58 -6.75 -3.93
N SER A 187 -21.53 -6.17 -4.67
CA SER A 187 -21.20 -5.40 -5.87
C SER A 187 -20.51 -4.08 -5.51
N GLY A 188 -19.87 -3.44 -6.50
CA GLY A 188 -19.25 -2.12 -6.34
C GLY A 188 -20.18 -0.99 -5.85
N GLY A 189 -21.50 -1.20 -5.91
CA GLY A 189 -22.50 -0.28 -5.37
C GLY A 189 -22.67 -0.33 -3.85
N GLY A 190 -22.08 -1.33 -3.18
CA GLY A 190 -22.25 -1.54 -1.74
C GLY A 190 -23.61 -2.13 -1.36
N SER A 191 -24.01 -1.92 -0.11
CA SER A 191 -25.29 -2.36 0.46
C SER A 191 -25.65 -1.45 1.64
N THR A 192 -26.94 -1.22 1.88
CA THR A 192 -27.42 -0.50 3.08
C THR A 192 -27.19 -1.26 4.37
N HIS A 193 -26.87 -2.56 4.29
CA HIS A 193 -26.50 -3.39 5.43
C HIS A 193 -24.99 -3.47 5.62
N PHE A 194 -24.21 -2.90 4.71
CA PHE A 194 -22.76 -2.87 4.79
C PHE A 194 -22.31 -1.54 5.41
N ALA A 195 -21.60 -1.61 6.52
CA ALA A 195 -21.03 -0.45 7.18
C ALA A 195 -19.54 -0.67 7.43
N VAL A 196 -18.77 0.38 7.17
CA VAL A 196 -17.36 0.46 7.51
C VAL A 196 -17.23 1.64 8.46
N VAL A 197 -16.50 1.45 9.56
CA VAL A 197 -16.14 2.52 10.49
C VAL A 197 -14.63 2.49 10.67
N LEU A 198 -14.00 3.64 10.55
CA LEU A 198 -12.56 3.82 10.74
C LEU A 198 -12.31 4.67 11.97
N THR A 199 -11.68 4.07 12.97
CA THR A 199 -11.25 4.77 14.18
C THR A 199 -9.74 5.05 14.09
N PRO A 200 -9.31 6.31 13.87
CA PRO A 200 -7.90 6.66 13.81
C PRO A 200 -7.31 6.61 15.22
N LEU A 201 -6.53 5.56 15.51
CA LEU A 201 -5.97 5.35 16.85
C LEU A 201 -4.49 5.69 16.90
N MET A 202 -3.76 5.50 15.79
CA MET A 202 -2.31 5.63 15.75
C MET A 202 -1.86 6.33 14.48
N GLY A 203 -0.73 7.03 14.54
CA GLY A 203 -0.14 7.70 13.38
C GLY A 203 1.37 7.87 13.47
N LEU A 204 1.95 8.17 12.32
CA LEU A 204 3.38 8.39 12.12
C LEU A 204 3.57 9.48 11.07
N ILE A 205 4.36 10.50 11.39
CA ILE A 205 4.88 11.41 10.36
C ILE A 205 6.19 10.83 9.85
N LYS A 206 6.15 10.21 8.67
CA LYS A 206 7.34 9.63 8.04
C LYS A 206 8.38 10.74 7.83
N GLY A 207 7.95 11.90 7.35
CA GLY A 207 8.77 13.11 7.28
C GLY A 207 8.12 14.21 6.45
N SER A 208 8.88 15.30 6.24
CA SER A 208 8.46 16.46 5.46
C SER A 208 9.57 16.94 4.54
N VAL A 209 9.21 17.56 3.42
CA VAL A 209 10.12 18.35 2.57
C VAL A 209 9.61 19.78 2.57
N GLY A 210 10.28 20.63 3.33
CA GLY A 210 9.78 21.99 3.59
C GLY A 210 8.40 21.98 4.30
N PRO A 211 7.69 23.12 4.30
CA PRO A 211 6.40 23.26 4.96
C PRO A 211 5.21 22.76 4.13
N ASP A 212 5.43 22.43 2.85
CA ASP A 212 4.37 22.14 1.88
C ASP A 212 4.20 20.68 1.54
N PHE A 213 5.11 19.81 1.95
CA PHE A 213 5.07 18.40 1.63
C PHE A 213 5.30 17.57 2.89
N VAL A 214 4.36 16.69 3.20
CA VAL A 214 4.42 15.78 4.34
C VAL A 214 4.02 14.41 3.85
N VAL A 215 4.69 13.38 4.35
CA VAL A 215 4.20 11.99 4.24
C VAL A 215 3.72 11.56 5.62
N PRO A 216 2.46 11.85 5.98
CA PRO A 216 1.83 11.26 7.15
C PRO A 216 1.38 9.83 6.82
N CYS A 217 1.33 9.01 7.87
CA CYS A 217 0.79 7.68 7.86
C CYS A 217 -0.19 7.57 9.04
N VAL A 218 -1.37 7.02 8.79
CA VAL A 218 -2.39 6.72 9.79
C VAL A 218 -2.56 5.21 9.87
N ASP A 219 -2.84 4.72 11.07
CA ASP A 219 -3.25 3.34 11.31
C ASP A 219 -4.57 3.36 12.10
N PHE A 220 -5.57 2.73 11.51
CA PHE A 220 -6.95 2.70 11.98
C PHE A 220 -7.26 1.34 12.57
N GLU A 221 -8.09 1.32 13.62
CA GLU A 221 -8.98 0.18 13.82
C GLU A 221 -10.14 0.30 12.82
N ILE A 222 -10.37 -0.76 12.05
CA ILE A 222 -11.50 -0.87 11.12
C ILE A 222 -12.53 -1.86 11.67
N ASP A 223 -13.78 -1.40 11.77
CA ASP A 223 -14.94 -2.26 11.97
C ASP A 223 -15.69 -2.39 10.65
N VAL A 224 -15.82 -3.62 10.15
CA VAL A 224 -16.59 -3.93 8.93
C VAL A 224 -17.79 -4.78 9.31
N THR A 225 -19.00 -4.25 9.10
CA THR A 225 -20.25 -4.89 9.52
C THR A 225 -21.13 -5.21 8.32
N LEU A 226 -21.59 -6.47 8.24
CA LEU A 226 -22.67 -6.90 7.35
C LEU A 226 -23.71 -7.69 8.15
N GLN A 227 -23.55 -9.02 8.26
CA GLN A 227 -24.31 -9.84 9.21
C GLN A 227 -23.59 -9.99 10.56
N ARG A 228 -22.26 -9.86 10.54
CA ARG A 228 -21.38 -9.83 11.71
C ARG A 228 -20.37 -8.71 11.52
N THR A 229 -19.77 -8.28 12.62
CA THR A 229 -18.67 -7.32 12.60
C THR A 229 -17.35 -8.06 12.59
N ALA A 230 -16.49 -7.76 11.61
CA ALA A 230 -15.09 -8.11 11.59
C ALA A 230 -14.25 -6.90 12.00
N ARG A 231 -13.13 -7.15 12.67
CA ARG A 231 -12.21 -6.13 13.14
C ARG A 231 -10.79 -6.43 12.68
N GLY A 232 -10.06 -5.38 12.37
CA GLY A 232 -8.65 -5.44 12.09
C GLY A 232 -8.03 -4.05 12.12
N ALA A 233 -6.75 -3.99 11.81
CA ALA A 233 -6.04 -2.75 11.56
C ALA A 233 -5.85 -2.53 10.07
N VAL A 234 -5.95 -1.28 9.63
CA VAL A 234 -5.59 -0.86 8.28
C VAL A 234 -4.84 0.45 8.35
N ALA A 235 -3.75 0.54 7.59
CA ALA A 235 -2.92 1.74 7.55
C ALA A 235 -2.86 2.33 6.14
N ASP A 236 -2.71 3.65 6.08
CA ASP A 236 -2.45 4.36 4.83
C ASP A 236 -1.38 5.44 5.04
N CYS A 237 -0.56 5.66 4.01
CA CYS A 237 0.37 6.78 3.92
C CYS A 237 0.10 7.50 2.61
N GLN A 238 0.01 8.83 2.63
CA GLN A 238 -0.16 9.61 1.41
C GLN A 238 0.86 10.73 1.30
N ARG A 239 1.08 11.21 0.07
CA ARG A 239 1.85 12.42 -0.19
C ARG A 239 0.93 13.61 0.06
N MET A 240 0.97 14.20 1.23
CA MET A 240 0.13 15.35 1.53
C MET A 240 0.84 16.63 1.15
N VAL A 241 0.24 17.39 0.23
CA VAL A 241 0.76 18.65 -0.30
C VAL A 241 -0.14 19.80 0.07
N TRP A 242 0.44 20.86 0.64
CA TRP A 242 -0.27 22.09 0.90
C TRP A 242 -0.46 22.85 -0.41
N GLN A 243 -1.72 23.11 -0.78
CA GLN A 243 -2.04 23.92 -1.94
C GLN A 243 -3.04 25.01 -1.53
N THR A 244 -2.60 26.26 -1.68
CA THR A 244 -3.37 27.48 -1.38
C THR A 244 -3.79 27.56 0.09
N ASP A 245 -4.82 26.81 0.48
CA ASP A 245 -5.49 26.89 1.78
C ASP A 245 -5.84 25.53 2.40
N ARG A 246 -5.38 24.41 1.81
CA ARG A 246 -5.63 23.06 2.33
C ARG A 246 -4.57 22.04 1.91
N TRP A 247 -4.54 20.93 2.64
CA TRP A 247 -3.79 19.74 2.27
C TRP A 247 -4.55 18.91 1.22
N LEU A 248 -3.83 18.38 0.23
CA LEU A 248 -4.33 17.50 -0.83
C LEU A 248 -3.39 16.31 -1.04
N ILE A 249 -3.87 15.23 -1.64
CA ILE A 249 -2.99 14.14 -2.08
C ILE A 249 -2.22 14.61 -3.31
N GLY A 250 -0.92 14.77 -3.17
CA GLY A 250 -0.01 15.34 -4.15
C GLY A 250 0.36 14.40 -5.30
N PRO A 251 1.09 14.94 -6.29
CA PRO A 251 1.52 14.18 -7.46
C PRO A 251 2.59 13.14 -7.13
N GLY A 252 2.67 12.09 -7.96
CA GLY A 252 3.67 11.04 -7.88
C GLY A 252 3.10 9.68 -7.46
N ALA A 253 3.99 8.70 -7.33
CA ALA A 253 3.61 7.38 -6.80
C ALA A 253 3.20 7.50 -5.33
N GLU A 254 2.23 6.69 -4.90
CA GLU A 254 1.87 6.61 -3.49
C GLU A 254 3.10 6.21 -2.65
N PRO A 255 3.20 6.67 -1.39
CA PRO A 255 4.26 6.26 -0.48
C PRO A 255 4.35 4.74 -0.32
N PHE A 256 5.52 4.28 0.11
CA PHE A 256 5.71 2.87 0.49
C PHE A 256 4.63 2.46 1.50
N THR A 257 4.01 1.29 1.27
CA THR A 257 2.88 0.79 2.06
C THR A 257 3.24 0.72 3.55
N PRO A 258 2.46 1.36 4.45
CA PRO A 258 2.66 1.22 5.87
C PRO A 258 2.26 -0.17 6.39
N PRO A 259 2.90 -0.67 7.45
CA PRO A 259 2.43 -1.88 8.12
C PRO A 259 1.09 -1.60 8.82
N SER A 260 0.06 -2.39 8.52
CA SER A 260 -1.19 -2.39 9.29
C SER A 260 -0.99 -3.25 10.55
N VAL A 261 -1.15 -2.65 11.72
CA VAL A 261 -0.78 -3.25 13.01
C VAL A 261 -1.85 -2.94 14.04
N TRP A 262 -2.17 -3.88 14.92
CA TRP A 262 -3.21 -3.63 15.91
C TRP A 262 -2.80 -2.46 16.83
N PRO A 263 -3.62 -1.41 16.93
CA PRO A 263 -3.29 -0.22 17.72
C PRO A 263 -2.94 -0.53 19.18
N GLY A 264 -1.97 0.21 19.72
CA GLY A 264 -1.54 0.10 21.12
C GLY A 264 -0.76 -1.18 21.46
N THR A 265 -0.28 -1.93 20.48
CA THR A 265 0.58 -3.12 20.70
C THR A 265 2.07 -2.78 20.70
N ASP A 266 2.90 -3.68 21.24
CA ASP A 266 4.37 -3.56 21.16
C ASP A 266 4.83 -3.46 19.70
N VAL A 267 4.18 -4.20 18.80
CA VAL A 267 4.48 -4.18 17.36
C VAL A 267 4.19 -2.79 16.80
N ALA A 268 3.03 -2.20 17.10
CA ALA A 268 2.66 -0.86 16.64
C ALA A 268 3.70 0.19 17.07
N PHE A 269 4.14 0.18 18.32
CA PHE A 269 5.16 1.10 18.80
C PHE A 269 6.54 0.81 18.16
N SER A 270 6.89 -0.47 17.96
CA SER A 270 8.17 -0.86 17.36
C SER A 270 8.34 -0.40 15.90
N VAL A 271 7.23 -0.27 15.15
CA VAL A 271 7.24 0.24 13.78
C VAL A 271 7.11 1.77 13.71
N GLY A 272 7.09 2.44 14.87
CA GLY A 272 7.18 3.90 14.99
C GLY A 272 5.84 4.63 15.12
N TYR A 273 4.72 3.92 15.24
CA TYR A 273 3.44 4.56 15.47
C TYR A 273 3.35 5.17 16.88
N ARG A 274 2.62 6.29 16.97
CA ARG A 274 2.26 6.98 18.21
C ARG A 274 0.74 7.16 18.31
N ASP A 275 0.23 7.20 19.53
CA ASP A 275 -1.19 7.45 19.80
C ASP A 275 -1.68 8.74 19.12
N LEU A 276 -2.89 8.70 18.57
CA LEU A 276 -3.61 9.88 18.09
C LEU A 276 -4.58 10.38 19.16
N ARG A 277 -4.64 11.69 19.34
CA ARG A 277 -5.66 12.36 20.16
C ARG A 277 -6.15 13.61 19.46
N HIS A 278 -7.40 13.98 19.68
CA HIS A 278 -7.90 15.29 19.25
C HIS A 278 -7.43 16.38 20.21
N GLU A 279 -7.11 17.56 19.66
CA GLU A 279 -6.87 18.80 20.43
C GLU A 279 -8.14 19.30 21.13
#